data_AF-A0AAD4DFM0-F1
#
_entry.id   AF-A0AAD4DFM0-F1
#
_cell.length_a   1.000
_cell.length_b   1.000
_cell.length_c   1.000
_cell.angle_alpha   90.00
_cell.angle_beta   90.00
_cell.angle_gamma   90.00
#
_symmetry.space_group_name_H-M   'P 1'
#
loop_
_entity.id
_entity.type
_entity.pdbx_description
1 polymer ?
#
loop_
_entity_poly.entity_id
_entity_poly.type
_entity_poly.pdbx_seq_one_letter_code
_entity_poly.pdbx_strand_id
1 'polypeptide(L)'
;MTSPTSRAISRLGIGSYRLALGVPEHERILYRALERQKDPRLNINLIDTSSNYSNGRSEQLIGKVLSNPRHNTLRRDEIVIATKFGYIQNENMRLLSEGVFQRVPPEEIVEYSRECYHSIHPEFMRDQLTRSLERLNTKYVDILFVHNPEYFLMTNVKGSEDNVKKHQTTLLNRLQTLFEELEREIERGRIRSYGISSNSFSLKPSHAHFLPYQDLVKMAAKAFDRMRIQRQQEHALFLEQQQQQQPAGGGSISSGGGSSSSSGSKAFPPSTRNTSRTTPTTPLSPSHKHTTSGDSFKHAPSPTAPKLVDRTTHGLGFLQMPGNLLETEGIHTTARWAKTQDLNVFVNRPLNAMSSEYGPARLASYPEPKSPSYIEAKDEILTALKSLGRQREYWQPKMHRLQDMIESLDASLRTNHLSIIQMEGASVRNQLHQELAKPVPVPSNKHKSRHDASSTTAGSGTLSAAAAAAVDAFKTSSSSTKSAPVHPSDKKALPPTSSPSTSSASSPPTSSTPASGSGTSTSSSTQGKVTEQEIDHVVKSLDHFIQAFHQQVRFQETTRIAKVMAERGVDLKGESIEQFAVEYLLEHDQIDAVLLGMKREPYVDFARGVLKSLVDPSSP
;
A
#
# COMPACT_ATOMS: atom_id res chain seq x y z
N MET A 1 31.39 6.95 11.61
CA MET A 1 30.14 7.67 11.24
C MET A 1 29.13 7.57 12.39
N THR A 2 28.48 8.68 12.75
CA THR A 2 27.49 8.84 13.83
C THR A 2 26.07 8.56 13.33
N SER A 3 25.30 7.71 14.04
CA SER A 3 23.88 7.38 13.85
C SER A 3 23.45 6.77 12.49
N PRO A 4 22.52 5.77 12.46
CA PRO A 4 22.01 5.16 11.22
C PRO A 4 21.35 6.13 10.22
N THR A 5 21.09 7.38 10.60
CA THR A 5 20.59 8.42 9.70
C THR A 5 21.30 9.75 9.94
N SER A 6 22.33 10.04 9.13
CA SER A 6 22.95 11.36 9.08
C SER A 6 22.03 12.47 8.52
N ARG A 7 20.79 12.13 8.14
CA ARG A 7 19.78 13.03 7.57
C ARG A 7 18.60 13.19 8.52
N ALA A 8 18.19 14.43 8.76
CA ALA A 8 16.99 14.73 9.53
C ALA A 8 15.74 14.15 8.84
N ILE A 9 14.94 13.39 9.60
CA ILE A 9 13.68 12.79 9.17
C ILE A 9 12.55 13.78 9.52
N SER A 10 11.62 14.01 8.60
CA SER A 10 10.45 14.84 8.85
C SER A 10 9.54 14.18 9.89
N ARG A 11 9.03 14.98 10.84
CA ARG A 11 8.16 14.50 11.92
C ARG A 11 6.82 13.94 11.43
N LEU A 12 6.40 14.33 10.21
CA LEU A 12 5.31 13.71 9.49
C LEU A 12 5.84 13.00 8.24
N GLY A 13 5.32 11.80 7.98
CA GLY A 13 5.63 11.01 6.79
C GLY A 13 4.39 10.58 6.03
N ILE A 14 4.59 10.22 4.76
CA ILE A 14 3.53 9.72 3.87
C ILE A 14 3.38 8.21 4.08
N GLY A 15 2.25 7.78 4.63
CA GLY A 15 1.82 6.38 4.61
C GLY A 15 1.17 6.02 3.28
N SER A 16 1.86 5.26 2.43
CA SER A 16 1.44 5.00 1.05
C SER A 16 0.56 3.76 0.85
N TYR A 17 0.01 3.18 1.93
CA TYR A 17 -0.83 1.97 1.91
C TYR A 17 -1.99 2.04 0.90
N ARG A 18 -2.60 3.21 0.75
CA ARG A 18 -3.71 3.45 -0.17
C ARG A 18 -3.31 4.15 -1.47
N LEU A 19 -2.01 4.36 -1.68
CA LEU A 19 -1.48 4.90 -2.92
C LEU A 19 -1.11 3.74 -3.86
N ALA A 20 -1.34 3.96 -5.14
CA ALA A 20 -1.14 2.96 -6.18
C ALA A 20 -0.90 3.64 -7.53
N LEU A 21 -0.01 3.04 -8.32
CA LEU A 21 0.19 3.42 -9.72
C LEU A 21 -1.13 3.35 -10.48
N GLY A 22 -1.30 4.23 -11.47
CA GLY A 22 -2.48 4.26 -12.34
C GLY A 22 -3.65 5.11 -11.82
N VAL A 23 -3.51 5.73 -10.65
CA VAL A 23 -4.47 6.73 -10.13
C VAL A 23 -3.82 8.11 -10.20
N PRO A 24 -4.26 9.02 -11.10
CA PRO A 24 -3.62 10.31 -11.29
C PRO A 24 -3.54 11.18 -10.03
N GLU A 25 -4.54 11.08 -9.13
CA GLU A 25 -4.52 11.81 -7.86
C GLU A 25 -3.40 11.34 -6.93
N HIS A 26 -3.10 10.04 -6.88
CA HIS A 26 -2.03 9.49 -6.04
C HIS A 26 -0.65 10.03 -6.46
N GLU A 27 -0.44 10.21 -7.76
CA GLU A 27 0.77 10.84 -8.29
C GLU A 27 0.87 12.32 -7.90
N ARG A 28 -0.24 13.07 -7.99
CA ARG A 28 -0.28 14.47 -7.55
C ARG A 28 0.01 14.62 -6.06
N ILE A 29 -0.52 13.72 -5.22
CA ILE A 29 -0.25 13.71 -3.77
C ILE A 29 1.23 13.58 -3.48
N LEU A 30 1.93 12.63 -4.12
CA LEU A 30 3.38 12.45 -3.91
C LEU A 30 4.18 13.66 -4.39
N TYR A 31 3.87 14.20 -5.58
CA TYR A 31 4.53 15.42 -6.05
C TYR A 31 4.30 16.60 -5.11
N ARG A 32 3.07 16.78 -4.61
CA ARG A 32 2.72 17.85 -3.67
C ARG A 32 3.46 17.68 -2.35
N ALA A 33 3.47 16.48 -1.77
CA ALA A 33 4.13 16.23 -0.49
C ALA A 33 5.65 16.40 -0.55
N LEU A 34 6.27 15.94 -1.65
CA LEU A 34 7.71 16.05 -1.89
C LEU A 34 8.15 17.43 -2.41
N GLU A 35 7.23 18.38 -2.58
CA GLU A 35 7.56 19.73 -2.95
C GLU A 35 8.37 20.41 -1.83
N ARG A 36 9.51 21.01 -2.22
CA ARG A 36 10.39 21.74 -1.31
C ARG A 36 9.70 23.00 -0.80
N GLN A 37 9.73 23.16 0.51
CA GLN A 37 9.18 24.31 1.22
C GLN A 37 10.26 25.36 1.50
N LYS A 38 9.83 26.62 1.64
CA LYS A 38 10.72 27.74 2.00
C LYS A 38 11.35 27.54 3.38
N ASP A 39 10.54 27.10 4.35
CA ASP A 39 11.04 26.64 5.66
C ASP A 39 11.33 25.13 5.57
N PRO A 40 12.60 24.70 5.69
CA PRO A 40 12.97 23.29 5.59
C PRO A 40 12.29 22.39 6.61
N ARG A 41 11.82 22.93 7.75
CA ARG A 41 11.10 22.18 8.79
C ARG A 41 9.71 21.72 8.34
N LEU A 42 9.16 22.34 7.30
CA LEU A 42 7.88 21.98 6.69
C LEU A 42 8.02 20.98 5.53
N ASN A 43 9.24 20.56 5.20
CA ASN A 43 9.45 19.50 4.21
C ASN A 43 8.96 18.16 4.75
N ILE A 44 8.23 17.43 3.91
CA ILE A 44 7.86 16.03 4.16
C ILE A 44 8.83 15.18 3.35
N ASN A 45 9.77 14.52 4.02
CA ASN A 45 10.81 13.72 3.36
C ASN A 45 10.73 12.22 3.68
N LEU A 46 9.84 11.80 4.58
CA LEU A 46 9.63 10.39 4.90
C LEU A 46 8.49 9.79 4.05
N ILE A 47 8.79 8.71 3.32
CA ILE A 47 7.81 7.89 2.61
C ILE A 47 7.84 6.48 3.19
N ASP A 48 6.70 6.03 3.71
CA ASP A 48 6.48 4.66 4.18
C ASP A 48 5.65 3.87 3.16
N THR A 49 6.18 2.75 2.70
CA THR A 49 5.55 1.82 1.74
C THR A 49 5.80 0.37 2.15
N SER A 50 5.42 -0.60 1.32
CA SER A 50 5.63 -2.04 1.56
C SER A 50 5.45 -2.84 0.27
N SER A 51 6.12 -3.99 0.14
CA SER A 51 6.02 -4.85 -1.05
C SER A 51 4.59 -5.31 -1.36
N ASN A 52 3.75 -5.50 -0.34
CA ASN A 52 2.36 -5.95 -0.51
C ASN A 52 1.35 -4.82 -0.76
N TYR A 53 1.73 -3.55 -0.62
CA TYR A 53 0.78 -2.44 -0.78
C TYR A 53 0.31 -2.31 -2.23
N SER A 54 -0.99 -2.53 -2.43
CA SER A 54 -1.60 -2.62 -3.76
C SER A 54 -0.85 -3.59 -4.70
N ASN A 55 -0.38 -4.73 -4.17
CA ASN A 55 0.42 -5.71 -4.91
C ASN A 55 1.67 -5.09 -5.57
N GLY A 56 2.43 -4.29 -4.81
CA GLY A 56 3.64 -3.60 -5.28
C GLY A 56 3.41 -2.31 -6.07
N ARG A 57 2.16 -1.97 -6.42
CA ARG A 57 1.84 -0.76 -7.19
C ARG A 57 2.14 0.54 -6.43
N SER A 58 2.18 0.49 -5.11
CA SER A 58 2.57 1.64 -4.29
C SER A 58 4.05 1.98 -4.49
N GLU A 59 4.92 0.97 -4.42
CA GLU A 59 6.36 1.11 -4.71
C GLU A 59 6.60 1.57 -6.15
N GLN A 60 5.86 1.02 -7.13
CA GLN A 60 5.96 1.44 -8.53
C GLN A 60 5.58 2.91 -8.75
N LEU A 61 4.56 3.39 -8.03
CA LEU A 61 4.16 4.80 -8.09
C LEU A 61 5.28 5.70 -7.55
N ILE A 62 5.85 5.34 -6.40
CA ILE A 62 6.97 6.07 -5.81
C ILE A 62 8.16 6.06 -6.78
N GLY A 63 8.51 4.90 -7.35
CA GLY A 63 9.57 4.79 -8.35
C GLY A 63 9.33 5.66 -9.59
N LYS A 64 8.08 5.72 -10.09
CA LYS A 64 7.69 6.62 -11.18
C LYS A 64 7.96 8.08 -10.82
N VAL A 65 7.53 8.54 -9.65
CA VAL A 65 7.70 9.94 -9.20
C VAL A 65 9.18 10.28 -9.03
N LEU A 66 9.97 9.39 -8.42
CA LEU A 66 11.41 9.59 -8.22
C LEU A 66 12.20 9.63 -9.53
N SER A 67 11.75 8.87 -10.54
CA SER A 67 12.37 8.83 -11.87
C SER A 67 12.02 10.05 -12.73
N ASN A 68 10.96 10.77 -12.35
CA ASN A 68 10.45 11.95 -13.07
C ASN A 68 10.31 13.13 -12.10
N PRO A 69 11.41 13.60 -11.49
CA PRO A 69 11.35 14.70 -10.52
C PRO A 69 10.88 15.99 -11.19
N ARG A 70 10.14 16.82 -10.45
CA ARG A 70 9.80 18.19 -10.87
C ARG A 70 10.88 19.15 -10.38
N HIS A 71 10.97 20.33 -10.98
CA HIS A 71 12.02 21.32 -10.66
C HIS A 71 12.08 21.69 -9.16
N ASN A 72 10.94 21.66 -8.44
CA ASN A 72 10.84 22.02 -7.03
C ASN A 72 10.60 20.82 -6.08
N THR A 73 10.84 19.57 -6.50
CA THR A 73 10.72 18.41 -5.59
C THR A 73 12.04 18.05 -4.93
N LEU A 74 11.96 17.46 -3.74
CA LEU A 74 13.11 16.86 -3.06
C LEU A 74 13.77 15.81 -3.96
N ARG A 75 15.12 15.77 -3.95
CA ARG A 75 15.89 14.75 -4.66
C ARG A 75 15.85 13.42 -3.90
N ARG A 76 16.23 12.32 -4.58
CA ARG A 76 16.30 10.99 -3.94
C ARG A 76 17.22 10.98 -2.71
N ASP A 77 18.32 11.72 -2.74
CA ASP A 77 19.27 11.91 -1.62
C ASP A 77 18.78 12.94 -0.58
N GLU A 78 17.52 13.36 -0.62
CA GLU A 78 16.89 14.18 0.43
C GLU A 78 15.68 13.45 1.04
N ILE A 79 15.21 12.39 0.39
CA ILE A 79 14.05 11.58 0.77
C ILE A 79 14.52 10.35 1.56
N VAL A 80 13.78 10.00 2.59
CA VAL A 80 13.91 8.77 3.38
C VAL A 80 12.79 7.82 2.96
N ILE A 81 13.16 6.69 2.37
CA ILE A 81 12.21 5.64 1.97
C ILE A 81 12.29 4.47 2.94
N ALA A 82 11.17 4.22 3.61
CA ALA A 82 10.93 3.01 4.37
C ALA A 82 10.07 2.05 3.55
N THR A 83 10.57 0.85 3.26
CA THR A 83 9.74 -0.25 2.73
C THR A 83 9.78 -1.45 3.66
N LYS A 84 8.94 -2.45 3.40
CA LYS A 84 8.79 -3.63 4.27
C LYS A 84 8.65 -4.90 3.46
N PHE A 85 9.02 -6.01 4.07
CA PHE A 85 8.84 -7.36 3.56
C PHE A 85 8.21 -8.25 4.65
N GLY A 86 7.64 -9.38 4.24
CA GLY A 86 7.10 -10.38 5.17
C GLY A 86 5.88 -11.10 4.61
N TYR A 87 5.02 -10.36 3.92
CA TYR A 87 3.77 -10.88 3.37
C TYR A 87 3.97 -11.71 2.10
N ILE A 88 3.42 -12.92 2.10
CA ILE A 88 3.22 -13.75 0.92
C ILE A 88 1.72 -13.69 0.61
N GLN A 89 1.37 -12.75 -0.27
CA GLN A 89 0.00 -12.44 -0.71
C GLN A 89 0.01 -12.21 -2.22
N ASN A 90 -1.14 -12.35 -2.87
CA ASN A 90 -1.33 -12.00 -4.28
C ASN A 90 -0.25 -12.65 -5.17
N GLU A 91 0.55 -11.84 -5.87
CA GLU A 91 1.62 -12.32 -6.75
C GLU A 91 2.63 -13.22 -6.02
N ASN A 92 2.95 -12.95 -4.75
CA ASN A 92 3.85 -13.81 -3.99
C ASN A 92 3.24 -15.20 -3.71
N MET A 93 1.90 -15.33 -3.63
CA MET A 93 1.26 -16.65 -3.54
C MET A 93 1.42 -17.43 -4.85
N ARG A 94 1.30 -16.76 -6.00
CA ARG A 94 1.57 -17.36 -7.32
C ARG A 94 3.03 -17.83 -7.41
N LEU A 95 3.99 -16.95 -7.07
CA LEU A 95 5.41 -17.27 -7.09
C LEU A 95 5.77 -18.43 -6.13
N LEU A 96 5.13 -18.49 -4.96
CA LEU A 96 5.29 -19.62 -4.03
C LEU A 96 4.83 -20.93 -4.69
N SER A 97 3.64 -20.94 -5.32
CA SER A 97 3.11 -22.13 -6.00
C SER A 97 3.95 -22.58 -7.20
N GLU A 98 4.70 -21.65 -7.81
CA GLU A 98 5.63 -21.91 -8.92
C GLU A 98 7.04 -22.33 -8.45
N GLY A 99 7.25 -22.50 -7.13
CA GLY A 99 8.52 -22.95 -6.58
C GLY A 99 9.62 -21.88 -6.52
N VAL A 100 9.28 -20.60 -6.75
CA VAL A 100 10.28 -19.50 -6.70
C VAL A 100 10.94 -19.40 -5.33
N PHE A 101 10.20 -19.74 -4.26
CA PHE A 101 10.68 -19.72 -2.89
C PHE A 101 11.13 -21.10 -2.36
N GLN A 102 11.48 -22.06 -3.23
CA GLN A 102 11.90 -23.41 -2.83
C GLN A 102 13.12 -23.48 -1.89
N ARG A 103 13.91 -22.40 -1.79
CA ARG A 103 15.03 -22.29 -0.84
C ARG A 103 14.61 -21.80 0.55
N VAL A 104 13.37 -21.37 0.72
CA VAL A 104 12.78 -21.08 2.02
C VAL A 104 12.27 -22.41 2.58
N PRO A 105 12.75 -22.86 3.74
CA PRO A 105 12.24 -24.07 4.37
C PRO A 105 10.71 -23.96 4.61
N PRO A 106 9.91 -25.01 4.37
CA PRO A 106 8.46 -24.95 4.55
C PRO A 106 8.03 -24.49 5.95
N GLU A 107 8.75 -24.87 7.00
CA GLU A 107 8.51 -24.47 8.39
C GLU A 107 8.75 -22.98 8.65
N GLU A 108 9.46 -22.29 7.75
CA GLU A 108 9.69 -20.85 7.80
C GLU A 108 8.57 -20.06 7.08
N ILE A 109 7.61 -20.76 6.47
CA ILE A 109 6.39 -20.18 5.88
C ILE A 109 5.25 -20.34 6.88
N VAL A 110 4.72 -19.20 7.33
CA VAL A 110 3.61 -19.12 8.27
C VAL A 110 2.31 -18.97 7.48
N GLU A 111 1.47 -19.99 7.49
CA GLU A 111 0.16 -20.00 6.83
C GLU A 111 -0.91 -19.29 7.69
N TYR A 112 -0.83 -17.97 7.79
CA TYR A 112 -1.73 -17.18 8.64
C TYR A 112 -3.20 -17.26 8.20
N SER A 113 -3.48 -17.21 6.90
CA SER A 113 -4.81 -17.47 6.32
C SER A 113 -4.71 -17.99 4.88
N ARG A 114 -5.83 -18.43 4.30
CA ARG A 114 -5.89 -18.95 2.91
C ARG A 114 -5.33 -18.01 1.86
N GLU A 115 -5.43 -16.70 2.09
CA GLU A 115 -4.99 -15.66 1.15
C GLU A 115 -3.76 -14.88 1.65
N CYS A 116 -3.21 -15.27 2.80
CA CYS A 116 -2.13 -14.54 3.45
C CYS A 116 -1.19 -15.50 4.17
N TYR A 117 -0.05 -15.77 3.54
CA TYR A 117 1.08 -16.42 4.19
C TYR A 117 2.11 -15.36 4.61
N HIS A 118 3.10 -15.77 5.40
CA HIS A 118 4.12 -14.86 5.91
C HIS A 118 5.47 -15.56 6.06
N SER A 119 6.56 -14.88 5.74
CA SER A 119 7.90 -15.37 6.02
C SER A 119 8.87 -14.24 6.27
N ILE A 120 9.73 -14.42 7.28
CA ILE A 120 10.85 -13.52 7.56
C ILE A 120 12.21 -14.13 7.19
N HIS A 121 12.19 -15.27 6.51
CA HIS A 121 13.40 -16.01 6.19
C HIS A 121 14.36 -15.17 5.31
N PRO A 122 15.69 -15.23 5.52
CA PRO A 122 16.68 -14.49 4.74
C PRO A 122 16.53 -14.60 3.22
N GLU A 123 16.24 -15.80 2.69
CA GLU A 123 16.04 -15.99 1.24
C GLU A 123 14.84 -15.19 0.71
N PHE A 124 13.71 -15.22 1.42
CA PHE A 124 12.52 -14.47 1.05
C PHE A 124 12.78 -12.97 1.17
N MET A 125 13.43 -12.54 2.25
CA MET A 125 13.81 -11.14 2.45
C MET A 125 14.63 -10.60 1.27
N ARG A 126 15.66 -11.33 0.83
CA ARG A 126 16.51 -10.91 -0.30
C ARG A 126 15.76 -10.79 -1.62
N ASP A 127 14.90 -11.76 -1.93
CA ASP A 127 14.04 -11.69 -3.13
C ASP A 127 13.15 -10.46 -3.07
N GLN A 128 12.46 -10.25 -1.94
CA GLN A 128 11.54 -9.13 -1.77
C GLN A 128 12.25 -7.78 -1.84
N LEU A 129 13.42 -7.63 -1.19
CA LEU A 129 14.23 -6.43 -1.30
C LEU A 129 14.66 -6.15 -2.74
N THR A 130 15.03 -7.19 -3.51
CA THR A 130 15.40 -7.03 -4.93
C THR A 130 14.25 -6.46 -5.73
N ARG A 131 13.07 -7.08 -5.62
CA ARG A 131 11.87 -6.62 -6.34
C ARG A 131 11.39 -5.25 -5.86
N SER A 132 11.54 -4.94 -4.58
CA SER A 132 11.22 -3.60 -4.04
C SER A 132 12.13 -2.53 -4.62
N LEU A 133 13.44 -2.76 -4.71
CA LEU A 133 14.39 -1.83 -5.33
C LEU A 133 14.10 -1.62 -6.83
N GLU A 134 13.72 -2.69 -7.54
CA GLU A 134 13.28 -2.62 -8.94
C GLU A 134 12.02 -1.76 -9.10
N ARG A 135 10.97 -2.02 -8.30
CA ARG A 135 9.71 -1.24 -8.36
C ARG A 135 9.92 0.23 -7.97
N LEU A 136 10.73 0.48 -6.94
CA LEU A 136 11.09 1.83 -6.49
C LEU A 136 12.08 2.53 -7.44
N ASN A 137 12.64 1.82 -8.42
CA ASN A 137 13.68 2.29 -9.33
C ASN A 137 14.83 3.02 -8.60
N THR A 138 15.36 2.42 -7.54
CA THR A 138 16.44 2.97 -6.72
C THR A 138 17.44 1.87 -6.34
N LYS A 139 18.70 2.25 -6.12
CA LYS A 139 19.76 1.30 -5.72
C LYS A 139 19.71 0.92 -4.24
N TYR A 140 19.05 1.75 -3.43
CA TYR A 140 18.93 1.54 -2.00
C TYR A 140 17.62 2.08 -1.44
N VAL A 141 17.21 1.52 -0.30
CA VAL A 141 16.21 2.11 0.61
C VAL A 141 16.89 2.57 1.90
N ASP A 142 16.30 3.54 2.57
CA ASP A 142 16.87 4.10 3.80
C ASP A 142 16.55 3.17 4.97
N ILE A 143 15.34 2.60 5.00
CA ILE A 143 14.89 1.71 6.06
C ILE A 143 14.20 0.49 5.43
N LEU A 144 14.59 -0.72 5.86
CA LEU A 144 13.85 -1.95 5.57
C LEU A 144 13.21 -2.48 6.86
N PHE A 145 11.89 -2.55 6.89
CA PHE A 145 11.14 -3.11 8.02
C PHE A 145 10.81 -4.59 7.81
N VAL A 146 10.98 -5.38 8.87
CA VAL A 146 10.31 -6.67 9.01
C VAL A 146 8.84 -6.38 9.32
N HIS A 147 7.93 -6.82 8.46
CA HIS A 147 6.51 -6.46 8.54
C HIS A 147 5.71 -7.54 9.29
N ASN A 148 5.19 -7.20 10.46
CA ASN A 148 4.32 -8.01 11.31
C ASN A 148 4.84 -9.44 11.59
N PRO A 149 6.08 -9.62 12.12
CA PRO A 149 6.60 -10.92 12.49
C PRO A 149 5.74 -11.69 13.52
N GLU A 150 4.88 -10.98 14.27
CA GLU A 150 3.93 -11.58 15.20
C GLU A 150 2.90 -12.52 14.56
N TYR A 151 2.76 -12.54 13.22
CA TYR A 151 1.89 -13.52 12.54
C TYR A 151 2.31 -14.96 12.85
N PHE A 152 3.59 -15.20 13.14
CA PHE A 152 4.05 -16.46 13.69
C PHE A 152 3.37 -16.79 15.03
N LEU A 153 3.30 -15.83 15.97
CA LEU A 153 2.63 -16.03 17.25
C LEU A 153 1.13 -16.21 17.05
N MET A 154 0.48 -15.39 16.22
CA MET A 154 -0.96 -15.49 15.96
C MET A 154 -1.37 -16.83 15.35
N THR A 155 -0.47 -17.46 14.58
CA THR A 155 -0.72 -18.77 13.95
C THR A 155 -0.49 -19.93 14.92
N ASN A 156 0.51 -19.81 15.81
CA ASN A 156 0.96 -20.89 16.68
C ASN A 156 0.44 -20.80 18.13
N VAL A 157 -0.14 -19.66 18.53
CA VAL A 157 -0.72 -19.42 19.86
C VAL A 157 -2.20 -19.11 19.67
N LYS A 158 -3.04 -20.13 19.82
CA LYS A 158 -4.49 -20.08 19.62
C LYS A 158 -5.29 -20.17 20.92
N GLY A 159 -4.73 -20.77 21.98
CA GLY A 159 -5.40 -20.99 23.25
C GLY A 159 -4.56 -20.61 24.47
N SER A 160 -5.19 -20.61 25.65
CA SER A 160 -4.55 -20.29 26.93
C SER A 160 -3.56 -21.36 27.41
N GLU A 161 -3.62 -22.57 26.87
CA GLU A 161 -2.73 -23.69 27.22
C GLU A 161 -1.43 -23.69 26.39
N ASP A 162 -1.36 -22.87 25.33
CA ASP A 162 -0.18 -22.83 24.47
C ASP A 162 1.03 -22.26 25.21
N ASN A 163 2.20 -22.83 24.95
CA ASN A 163 3.44 -22.37 25.55
C ASN A 163 3.93 -21.08 24.84
N VAL A 164 3.31 -19.95 25.21
CA VAL A 164 3.59 -18.61 24.66
C VAL A 164 5.09 -18.32 24.64
N LYS A 165 5.79 -18.59 25.75
CA LYS A 165 7.24 -18.35 25.88
C LYS A 165 8.05 -19.13 24.85
N LYS A 166 7.73 -20.41 24.62
CA LYS A 166 8.40 -21.24 23.59
C LYS A 166 8.24 -20.63 22.19
N HIS A 167 7.03 -20.19 21.84
CA HIS A 167 6.79 -19.58 20.53
C HIS A 167 7.45 -18.20 20.40
N GLN A 168 7.45 -17.39 21.45
CA GLN A 168 8.22 -16.14 21.48
C GLN A 168 9.72 -16.40 21.30
N THR A 169 10.31 -17.38 22.00
CA THR A 169 11.71 -17.77 21.80
C THR A 169 11.98 -18.21 20.37
N THR A 170 11.08 -18.98 19.77
CA THR A 170 11.22 -19.41 18.37
C THR A 170 11.21 -18.22 17.41
N LEU A 171 10.29 -17.28 17.59
CA LEU A 171 10.25 -16.06 16.79
C LEU A 171 11.52 -15.21 16.93
N LEU A 172 12.03 -15.05 18.15
CA LEU A 172 13.27 -14.33 18.41
C LEU A 172 14.47 -15.02 17.74
N ASN A 173 14.54 -16.35 17.76
CA ASN A 173 15.59 -17.09 17.05
C ASN A 173 15.55 -16.84 15.53
N ARG A 174 14.34 -16.81 14.93
CA ARG A 174 14.17 -16.48 13.50
C ARG A 174 14.62 -15.06 13.19
N LEU A 175 14.28 -14.10 14.06
CA LEU A 175 14.75 -12.71 13.95
C LEU A 175 16.27 -12.58 14.09
N GLN A 176 16.91 -13.37 14.95
CA GLN A 176 18.37 -13.37 15.10
C GLN A 176 19.07 -13.75 13.80
N THR A 177 18.64 -14.84 13.16
CA THR A 177 19.17 -15.27 11.86
C THR A 177 18.95 -14.22 10.77
N LEU A 178 17.76 -13.61 10.76
CA LEU A 178 17.45 -12.55 9.82
C LEU A 178 18.33 -11.30 10.03
N PHE A 179 18.61 -10.90 11.26
CA PHE A 179 19.45 -9.74 11.55
C PHE A 179 20.84 -9.89 10.93
N GLU A 180 21.46 -11.07 10.96
CA GLU A 180 22.74 -11.32 10.28
C GLU A 180 22.65 -11.02 8.77
N GLU A 181 21.56 -11.40 8.10
CA GLU A 181 21.40 -11.08 6.67
C GLU A 181 21.10 -9.60 6.42
N LEU A 182 20.33 -8.94 7.28
CA LEU A 182 20.08 -7.49 7.18
C LEU A 182 21.38 -6.69 7.35
N GLU A 183 22.27 -7.12 8.24
CA GLU A 183 23.60 -6.53 8.35
C GLU A 183 24.41 -6.70 7.07
N ARG A 184 24.34 -7.86 6.40
CA ARG A 184 24.96 -8.06 5.08
C ARG A 184 24.36 -7.14 4.01
N GLU A 185 23.04 -6.88 4.02
CA GLU A 185 22.40 -5.97 3.08
C GLU A 185 22.79 -4.49 3.30
N ILE A 186 23.10 -4.10 4.54
CA ILE A 186 23.71 -2.78 4.83
C ILE A 186 25.09 -2.69 4.20
N GLU A 187 25.93 -3.71 4.39
CA GLU A 187 27.27 -3.74 3.83
C GLU A 187 27.27 -3.80 2.29
N ARG A 188 26.23 -4.41 1.69
CA ARG A 188 25.97 -4.38 0.24
C ARG A 188 25.46 -3.01 -0.24
N GLY A 189 25.14 -2.10 0.69
CA GLY A 189 24.66 -0.75 0.40
C GLY A 189 23.23 -0.69 -0.13
N ARG A 190 22.47 -1.79 -0.01
CA ARG A 190 21.09 -1.91 -0.51
C ARG A 190 20.06 -1.37 0.48
N ILE A 191 20.40 -1.39 1.77
CA ILE A 191 19.64 -0.73 2.83
C ILE A 191 20.58 0.14 3.67
N ARG A 192 20.11 1.24 4.28
CA ARG A 192 20.94 2.03 5.23
C ARG A 192 20.77 1.57 6.66
N SER A 193 19.57 1.13 7.00
CA SER A 193 19.17 0.65 8.31
C SER A 193 18.03 -0.35 8.19
N TYR A 194 17.73 -1.04 9.27
CA TYR A 194 16.55 -1.90 9.35
C TYR A 194 15.78 -1.68 10.66
N GLY A 195 14.55 -2.20 10.67
CA GLY A 195 13.65 -2.10 11.80
C GLY A 195 12.59 -3.19 11.84
N ILE A 196 11.73 -3.13 12.85
CA ILE A 196 10.55 -3.99 12.95
C ILE A 196 9.29 -3.12 12.93
N SER A 197 8.38 -3.42 12.01
CA SER A 197 7.03 -2.87 11.98
C SER A 197 6.08 -3.90 12.54
N SER A 198 5.53 -3.68 13.74
CA SER A 198 4.70 -4.67 14.43
C SER A 198 3.49 -4.02 15.07
N ASN A 199 2.31 -4.61 14.85
CA ASN A 199 1.10 -4.26 15.60
C ASN A 199 1.19 -4.73 17.05
N SER A 200 1.97 -5.78 17.32
CA SER A 200 2.11 -6.30 18.68
C SER A 200 2.75 -5.32 19.66
N PHE A 201 3.50 -4.33 19.16
CA PHE A 201 4.13 -3.29 19.96
C PHE A 201 3.14 -2.30 20.60
N SER A 202 1.88 -2.28 20.15
CA SER A 202 0.81 -1.52 20.81
C SER A 202 0.03 -2.34 21.83
N LEU A 203 0.35 -3.63 22.00
CA LEU A 203 -0.29 -4.52 22.97
C LEU A 203 0.43 -4.47 24.32
N LYS A 204 -0.29 -4.87 25.37
CA LYS A 204 0.31 -5.08 26.70
C LYS A 204 1.38 -6.19 26.62
N PRO A 205 2.49 -6.09 27.36
CA PRO A 205 3.51 -7.13 27.41
C PRO A 205 3.01 -8.52 27.85
N SER A 206 1.88 -8.58 28.57
CA SER A 206 1.21 -9.81 28.99
C SER A 206 0.36 -10.46 27.89
N HIS A 207 0.15 -9.79 26.76
CA HIS A 207 -0.68 -10.32 25.68
C HIS A 207 0.02 -11.50 24.99
N ALA A 208 -0.73 -12.56 24.68
CA ALA A 208 -0.18 -13.80 24.13
C ALA A 208 0.54 -13.61 22.77
N HIS A 209 0.09 -12.64 21.98
CA HIS A 209 0.69 -12.28 20.68
C HIS A 209 1.69 -11.11 20.74
N PHE A 210 2.11 -10.69 21.94
CA PHE A 210 3.12 -9.65 22.09
C PHE A 210 4.50 -10.17 21.62
N LEU A 211 5.17 -9.42 20.74
CA LEU A 211 6.57 -9.64 20.37
C LEU A 211 7.47 -9.03 21.46
N PRO A 212 8.23 -9.84 22.23
CA PRO A 212 9.17 -9.29 23.19
C PRO A 212 10.26 -8.49 22.47
N TYR A 213 10.39 -7.21 22.81
CA TYR A 213 11.35 -6.32 22.18
C TYR A 213 12.67 -6.19 22.95
N GLN A 214 12.71 -6.59 24.23
CA GLN A 214 13.78 -6.25 25.18
C GLN A 214 15.17 -6.73 24.73
N ASP A 215 15.25 -7.87 24.04
CA ASP A 215 16.52 -8.45 23.58
C ASP A 215 16.90 -8.06 22.14
N LEU A 216 16.06 -7.31 21.40
CA LEU A 216 16.28 -7.05 19.98
C LEU A 216 17.61 -6.32 19.70
N VAL A 217 17.95 -5.33 20.51
CA VAL A 217 19.19 -4.55 20.38
C VAL A 217 20.42 -5.42 20.65
N LYS A 218 20.34 -6.27 21.68
CA LYS A 218 21.39 -7.26 22.00
C LYS A 218 21.56 -8.28 20.88
N MET A 219 20.47 -8.73 20.25
CA MET A 219 20.51 -9.61 19.10
C MET A 219 21.15 -8.94 17.88
N ALA A 220 20.79 -7.68 17.61
CA ALA A 220 21.36 -6.89 16.52
C ALA A 220 22.87 -6.66 16.71
N ALA A 221 23.31 -6.31 17.93
CA ALA A 221 24.72 -6.16 18.27
C ALA A 221 25.52 -7.45 18.00
N LYS A 222 24.99 -8.61 18.42
CA LYS A 222 25.61 -9.91 18.15
C LYS A 222 25.68 -10.23 16.65
N ALA A 223 24.62 -9.94 15.90
CA ALA A 223 24.59 -10.13 14.46
C ALA A 223 25.66 -9.27 13.78
N PHE A 224 25.75 -7.98 14.16
CA PHE A 224 26.77 -7.06 13.67
C PHE A 224 28.20 -7.56 13.94
N ASP A 225 28.51 -7.98 15.17
CA ASP A 225 29.84 -8.49 15.51
C ASP A 225 30.21 -9.73 14.71
N ARG A 226 29.27 -10.66 14.53
CA ARG A 226 29.48 -11.85 13.70
C ARG A 226 29.79 -11.49 12.25
N MET A 227 29.03 -10.57 11.67
CA MET A 227 29.25 -10.13 10.28
C MET A 227 30.59 -9.42 10.12
N ARG A 228 30.95 -8.57 11.09
CA ARG A 228 32.24 -7.89 11.11
C ARG A 228 33.40 -8.89 11.16
N ILE A 229 33.34 -9.89 12.05
CA ILE A 229 34.38 -10.92 12.17
C ILE A 229 34.48 -11.75 10.90
N GLN A 230 33.35 -12.25 10.38
CA GLN A 230 33.31 -13.03 9.15
C GLN A 230 33.96 -12.26 7.98
N ARG A 231 33.64 -10.97 7.85
CA ARG A 231 34.19 -10.13 6.78
C ARG A 231 35.69 -9.87 6.93
N GLN A 232 36.18 -9.70 8.14
CA GLN A 232 37.63 -9.59 8.39
C GLN A 232 38.35 -10.88 7.97
N GLN A 233 37.75 -12.05 8.23
CA GLN A 233 38.28 -13.33 7.77
C GLN A 233 38.25 -13.46 6.25
N GLU A 234 37.13 -13.14 5.60
CA GLU A 234 37.00 -13.15 4.13
C GLU A 234 38.00 -12.20 3.46
N HIS A 235 38.21 -11.01 4.02
CA HIS A 235 39.18 -10.05 3.53
C HIS A 235 40.61 -10.56 3.68
N ALA A 236 40.96 -11.14 4.83
CA ALA A 236 42.28 -11.73 5.06
C ALA A 236 42.56 -12.89 4.09
N LEU A 237 41.59 -13.81 3.90
CA LEU A 237 41.69 -14.91 2.95
C LEU A 237 41.86 -14.41 1.51
N PHE A 238 41.17 -13.34 1.12
CA PHE A 238 41.33 -12.74 -0.20
C PHE A 238 42.76 -12.20 -0.41
N LEU A 239 43.34 -11.53 0.59
CA LEU A 239 44.71 -11.02 0.53
C LEU A 239 45.74 -12.16 0.45
N GLU A 240 45.53 -13.23 1.21
CA GLU A 240 46.38 -14.42 1.18
C GLU A 240 46.35 -15.09 -0.20
N GLN A 241 45.16 -15.26 -0.79
CA GLN A 241 45.01 -15.82 -2.14
C GLN A 241 45.68 -14.95 -3.21
N GLN A 242 45.63 -13.62 -3.08
CA GLN A 242 46.36 -12.72 -3.99
C GLN A 242 47.87 -12.87 -3.85
N GLN A 243 48.40 -13.01 -2.64
CA GLN A 243 49.84 -13.22 -2.43
C GLN A 243 50.31 -14.56 -3.02
N GLN A 244 49.51 -15.62 -2.90
CA GLN A 244 49.82 -16.94 -3.47
C GLN A 244 49.73 -16.97 -5.01
N GLN A 245 48.97 -16.06 -5.62
CA GLN A 245 48.83 -15.96 -7.09
C GLN A 245 49.83 -14.99 -7.74
N GLN A 246 50.62 -14.25 -6.97
CA GLN A 246 51.77 -13.53 -7.53
C GLN A 246 52.85 -14.55 -7.89
N PRO A 247 53.34 -14.60 -9.15
CA PRO A 247 54.41 -15.51 -9.50
C PRO A 247 55.63 -15.18 -8.66
N ALA A 248 56.28 -16.21 -8.11
CA ALA A 248 57.59 -16.09 -7.51
C ALA A 248 58.57 -15.61 -8.60
N GLY A 249 58.71 -14.29 -8.72
CA GLY A 249 59.75 -13.65 -9.52
C GLY A 249 61.08 -14.12 -8.99
N GLY A 250 61.76 -14.91 -9.81
CA GLY A 250 62.98 -15.63 -9.45
C GLY A 250 64.05 -14.74 -8.84
N GLY A 251 64.73 -15.31 -7.85
CA GLY A 251 66.00 -14.81 -7.40
C GLY A 251 67.08 -14.95 -8.49
N SER A 252 68.14 -14.16 -8.28
CA SER A 252 69.46 -14.21 -8.92
C SER A 252 69.63 -13.49 -10.26
N ILE A 253 70.02 -12.21 -10.19
CA ILE A 253 71.20 -11.73 -10.93
C ILE A 253 72.13 -11.03 -9.94
N SER A 254 73.29 -11.63 -9.73
CA SER A 254 74.47 -11.03 -9.11
C SER A 254 75.36 -10.38 -10.18
N SER A 255 76.22 -9.47 -9.72
CA SER A 255 77.22 -8.68 -10.47
C SER A 255 76.62 -7.57 -11.36
N GLY A 256 77.11 -6.36 -11.43
CA GLY A 256 78.32 -5.70 -10.94
C GLY A 256 78.28 -4.28 -11.54
N GLY A 257 78.88 -3.30 -10.86
CA GLY A 257 78.77 -1.89 -11.21
C GLY A 257 79.33 -1.50 -12.58
N GLY A 258 79.03 -0.28 -13.02
CA GLY A 258 79.72 0.32 -14.16
C GLY A 258 78.88 1.35 -14.91
N SER A 259 79.18 2.60 -14.64
CA SER A 259 78.75 3.82 -15.33
C SER A 259 79.22 3.93 -16.80
N SER A 260 78.62 4.90 -17.51
CA SER A 260 79.10 5.59 -18.74
C SER A 260 78.89 4.84 -20.06
N SER A 261 78.05 5.32 -21.00
CA SER A 261 78.18 6.43 -21.97
C SER A 261 78.81 6.01 -23.31
N SER A 262 78.32 6.63 -24.41
CA SER A 262 78.81 6.59 -25.81
C SER A 262 78.33 5.37 -26.63
N SER A 263 77.43 5.52 -27.62
CA SER A 263 77.55 6.08 -28.99
C SER A 263 78.22 5.15 -30.00
N GLY A 264 77.55 4.91 -31.15
CA GLY A 264 78.12 4.27 -32.35
C GLY A 264 77.26 3.10 -32.87
N SER A 265 76.24 3.35 -33.70
CA SER A 265 76.31 3.48 -35.17
C SER A 265 76.46 2.15 -35.94
N LYS A 266 75.40 1.85 -36.73
CA LYS A 266 75.39 1.24 -38.08
C LYS A 266 75.80 -0.25 -38.20
N ALA A 267 75.30 -1.07 -39.12
CA ALA A 267 74.14 -1.07 -40.00
C ALA A 267 74.11 -2.44 -40.75
N PHE A 268 72.91 -2.85 -41.18
CA PHE A 268 72.61 -3.50 -42.47
C PHE A 268 72.86 -5.03 -42.71
N PRO A 269 72.18 -5.68 -43.70
CA PRO A 269 71.23 -6.80 -43.52
C PRO A 269 71.53 -8.02 -44.47
N PRO A 270 70.57 -8.74 -45.13
CA PRO A 270 69.43 -9.58 -44.69
C PRO A 270 69.51 -11.04 -45.27
N SER A 271 68.37 -11.77 -45.17
CA SER A 271 67.91 -12.87 -46.07
C SER A 271 68.33 -14.28 -45.64
N THR A 272 67.58 -15.38 -45.79
CA THR A 272 66.26 -15.68 -46.40
C THR A 272 65.90 -17.16 -46.12
N ARG A 273 64.59 -17.51 -46.20
CA ARG A 273 64.02 -18.78 -46.76
C ARG A 273 64.24 -20.11 -45.99
N ASN A 274 63.41 -21.16 -46.06
CA ASN A 274 62.05 -21.47 -46.57
C ASN A 274 61.75 -22.97 -46.25
N THR A 275 60.48 -23.40 -46.45
CA THR A 275 59.99 -24.79 -46.73
C THR A 275 60.02 -25.85 -45.60
N SER A 276 59.12 -26.86 -45.45
CA SER A 276 58.01 -27.48 -46.22
C SER A 276 57.24 -28.46 -45.29
N ARG A 277 55.89 -28.60 -45.31
CA ARG A 277 55.02 -29.62 -46.00
C ARG A 277 55.18 -31.07 -45.44
N THR A 278 54.16 -31.83 -44.99
CA THR A 278 53.08 -32.55 -45.74
C THR A 278 51.99 -33.20 -44.82
N THR A 279 50.81 -33.49 -45.41
CA THR A 279 49.49 -34.03 -44.95
C THR A 279 49.37 -35.59 -44.98
N PRO A 280 48.21 -36.34 -45.01
CA PRO A 280 46.74 -36.09 -44.79
C PRO A 280 45.93 -37.24 -44.05
N THR A 281 44.62 -37.06 -43.77
CA THR A 281 43.50 -38.04 -44.03
C THR A 281 42.10 -37.49 -43.65
N THR A 282 41.10 -37.76 -44.50
CA THR A 282 39.66 -37.32 -44.58
C THR A 282 38.68 -38.33 -43.91
N PRO A 283 37.30 -38.22 -43.87
CA PRO A 283 36.33 -37.33 -44.58
C PRO A 283 35.06 -36.76 -43.82
N LEU A 284 34.48 -35.68 -44.39
CA LEU A 284 33.06 -35.29 -44.66
C LEU A 284 31.97 -35.38 -43.53
N SER A 285 31.53 -34.26 -42.90
CA SER A 285 30.42 -33.30 -43.25
C SER A 285 28.98 -33.72 -42.83
N PRO A 286 28.09 -32.81 -42.32
CA PRO A 286 27.67 -31.61 -43.03
C PRO A 286 27.63 -30.28 -42.24
N SER A 287 27.53 -29.24 -43.06
CA SER A 287 27.63 -27.79 -42.87
C SER A 287 26.65 -27.12 -41.91
N HIS A 288 27.19 -26.22 -41.08
CA HIS A 288 26.55 -24.94 -40.75
C HIS A 288 27.51 -23.78 -41.07
N LYS A 289 27.08 -22.89 -41.97
CA LYS A 289 27.80 -21.66 -42.30
C LYS A 289 27.70 -20.68 -41.14
N HIS A 290 28.84 -20.40 -40.51
CA HIS A 290 29.07 -19.22 -39.69
C HIS A 290 29.31 -18.01 -40.61
N THR A 291 28.56 -16.93 -40.40
CA THR A 291 29.01 -15.57 -40.67
C THR A 291 29.54 -14.98 -39.37
N THR A 292 30.80 -14.56 -39.41
CA THR A 292 31.54 -13.89 -38.34
C THR A 292 31.17 -12.40 -38.27
N SER A 293 30.86 -11.92 -37.08
CA SER A 293 31.14 -10.54 -36.68
C SER A 293 31.64 -10.59 -35.25
N GLY A 294 32.90 -10.16 -35.07
CA GLY A 294 33.60 -10.23 -33.80
C GLY A 294 32.97 -9.32 -32.77
N ASP A 295 32.76 -9.85 -31.58
CA ASP A 295 32.54 -9.07 -30.37
C ASP A 295 33.69 -9.34 -29.41
N SER A 296 34.34 -8.25 -29.02
CA SER A 296 35.38 -8.20 -28.00
C SER A 296 34.88 -8.83 -26.71
N PHE A 297 35.54 -9.91 -26.26
CA PHE A 297 35.39 -10.41 -24.90
C PHE A 297 35.76 -9.29 -23.91
N LYS A 298 34.74 -8.65 -23.32
CA LYS A 298 34.94 -7.81 -22.14
C LYS A 298 35.40 -8.74 -21.03
N HIS A 299 36.67 -8.60 -20.61
CA HIS A 299 37.20 -9.27 -19.43
C HIS A 299 36.22 -9.09 -18.27
N ALA A 300 35.83 -10.20 -17.63
CA ALA A 300 35.14 -10.15 -16.36
C ALA A 300 36.00 -9.34 -15.37
N PRO A 301 35.43 -8.41 -14.60
CA PRO A 301 36.20 -7.63 -13.64
C PRO A 301 36.93 -8.58 -12.69
N SER A 302 38.23 -8.37 -12.49
CA SER A 302 39.01 -9.11 -11.50
C SER A 302 38.30 -9.04 -10.14
N PRO A 303 38.29 -10.14 -9.36
CA PRO A 303 37.62 -10.15 -8.07
C PRO A 303 38.23 -9.05 -7.17
N THR A 304 37.39 -8.18 -6.65
CA THR A 304 37.79 -7.10 -5.72
C THR A 304 37.66 -7.59 -4.28
N ALA A 305 38.61 -7.19 -3.42
CA ALA A 305 38.57 -7.52 -2.00
C ALA A 305 37.22 -7.12 -1.38
N PRO A 306 36.66 -7.92 -0.44
CA PRO A 306 35.53 -7.48 0.36
C PRO A 306 35.85 -6.13 1.02
N LYS A 307 35.03 -5.11 0.76
CA LYS A 307 35.20 -3.80 1.39
C LYS A 307 34.95 -3.92 2.89
N LEU A 308 35.95 -3.55 3.68
CA LEU A 308 35.78 -3.32 5.11
C LEU A 308 34.88 -2.08 5.28
N VAL A 309 33.87 -2.21 6.14
CA VAL A 309 32.88 -1.15 6.40
C VAL A 309 33.27 -0.46 7.70
N ASP A 310 33.43 0.87 7.68
CA ASP A 310 33.82 1.71 8.83
C ASP A 310 32.64 2.00 9.78
N ARG A 311 31.79 1.00 9.99
CA ARG A 311 30.65 1.09 10.90
C ARG A 311 31.03 0.49 12.23
N THR A 312 30.64 1.15 13.32
CA THR A 312 30.98 0.76 14.70
C THR A 312 29.81 0.17 15.48
N THR A 313 28.60 0.14 14.90
CA THR A 313 27.39 -0.36 15.56
C THR A 313 26.44 -1.06 14.58
N HIS A 314 25.46 -1.79 15.11
CA HIS A 314 24.46 -2.52 14.33
C HIS A 314 23.52 -1.60 13.53
N GLY A 315 22.78 -2.20 12.61
CA GLY A 315 21.85 -1.52 11.70
C GLY A 315 20.42 -1.36 12.21
N LEU A 316 20.05 -2.05 13.29
CA LEU A 316 18.75 -1.89 13.92
C LEU A 316 18.62 -0.46 14.45
N GLY A 317 17.72 0.32 13.87
CA GLY A 317 17.55 1.73 14.23
C GLY A 317 16.11 2.18 14.38
N PHE A 318 15.13 1.32 14.05
CA PHE A 318 13.73 1.73 13.90
C PHE A 318 12.74 0.69 14.44
N LEU A 319 11.74 1.17 15.17
CA LEU A 319 10.49 0.46 15.41
C LEU A 319 9.35 1.22 14.75
N GLN A 320 8.41 0.50 14.15
CA GLN A 320 7.14 1.05 13.68
C GLN A 320 5.99 0.33 14.39
N MET A 321 5.04 1.09 14.90
CA MET A 321 3.91 0.53 15.65
C MET A 321 2.65 1.38 15.52
N PRO A 322 1.46 0.79 15.66
CA PRO A 322 0.24 1.56 15.81
C PRO A 322 0.27 2.41 17.08
N GLY A 323 -0.28 3.62 16.99
CA GLY A 323 -0.44 4.50 18.14
C GLY A 323 -1.35 5.66 17.80
N ASN A 324 -2.16 6.09 18.77
CA ASN A 324 -3.04 7.24 18.64
C ASN A 324 -3.56 7.66 20.03
N LEU A 325 -4.44 8.65 20.04
CA LEU A 325 -5.03 9.24 21.25
C LEU A 325 -5.81 8.24 22.14
N LEU A 326 -6.27 7.12 21.58
CA LEU A 326 -7.01 6.07 22.30
C LEU A 326 -6.17 4.80 22.54
N GLU A 327 -5.18 4.52 21.71
CA GLU A 327 -4.24 3.39 21.83
C GLU A 327 -2.86 3.90 22.27
N THR A 328 -2.70 4.17 23.57
CA THR A 328 -1.48 4.76 24.13
C THR A 328 -0.53 3.76 24.81
N GLU A 329 -0.95 2.49 24.97
CA GLU A 329 -0.17 1.46 25.67
C GLU A 329 1.25 1.33 25.10
N GLY A 330 1.38 1.19 23.77
CA GLY A 330 2.68 1.09 23.11
C GLY A 330 3.55 2.35 23.26
N ILE A 331 2.92 3.53 23.34
CA ILE A 331 3.62 4.81 23.53
C ILE A 331 4.33 4.81 24.89
N HIS A 332 3.64 4.36 25.95
CA HIS A 332 4.18 4.35 27.31
C HIS A 332 5.08 3.14 27.63
N THR A 333 5.08 2.11 26.78
CA THR A 333 5.86 0.88 26.96
C THR A 333 6.96 0.76 25.89
N THR A 334 6.60 0.32 24.68
CA THR A 334 7.53 0.05 23.58
C THR A 334 8.31 1.28 23.15
N ALA A 335 7.64 2.41 22.89
CA ALA A 335 8.32 3.61 22.41
C ALA A 335 9.27 4.19 23.46
N ARG A 336 8.83 4.24 24.72
CA ARG A 336 9.69 4.64 25.85
C ARG A 336 10.93 3.76 25.93
N TRP A 337 10.78 2.44 25.87
CA TRP A 337 11.92 1.52 25.87
C TRP A 337 12.84 1.77 24.67
N ALA A 338 12.29 1.94 23.47
CA ALA A 338 13.05 2.17 22.25
C ALA A 338 13.98 3.38 22.39
N LYS A 339 13.52 4.47 23.03
CA LYS A 339 14.35 5.64 23.33
C LYS A 339 15.51 5.37 24.27
N THR A 340 15.35 4.51 25.27
CA THR A 340 16.47 4.09 26.14
C THR A 340 17.56 3.34 25.38
N GLN A 341 17.25 2.86 24.17
CA GLN A 341 18.14 2.11 23.31
C GLN A 341 18.60 2.88 22.07
N ASP A 342 18.36 4.20 22.01
CA ASP A 342 18.68 5.05 20.85
C ASP A 342 18.01 4.59 19.53
N LEU A 343 16.80 4.04 19.64
CA LEU A 343 15.98 3.66 18.48
C LEU A 343 14.97 4.76 18.14
N ASN A 344 14.71 4.90 16.84
CA ASN A 344 13.65 5.76 16.32
C ASN A 344 12.31 5.02 16.31
N VAL A 345 11.23 5.73 16.57
CA VAL A 345 9.87 5.20 16.64
C VAL A 345 8.98 5.93 15.64
N PHE A 346 8.42 5.17 14.71
CA PHE A 346 7.41 5.63 13.77
C PHE A 346 6.02 5.13 14.19
N VAL A 347 5.06 6.05 14.25
CA VAL A 347 3.67 5.71 14.56
C VAL A 347 2.87 5.64 13.27
N ASN A 348 2.26 4.49 13.00
CA ASN A 348 1.24 4.35 11.96
C ASN A 348 -0.17 4.33 12.58
N ARG A 349 -1.20 4.45 11.72
CA ARG A 349 -2.61 4.54 12.14
C ARG A 349 -2.92 5.67 13.17
N PRO A 350 -2.34 6.88 13.07
CA PRO A 350 -2.57 7.95 14.05
C PRO A 350 -4.03 8.37 14.19
N LEU A 351 -4.82 8.18 13.14
CA LEU A 351 -6.24 8.56 13.13
C LEU A 351 -7.19 7.35 13.20
N ASN A 352 -6.68 6.11 13.25
CA ASN A 352 -7.48 4.87 13.25
C ASN A 352 -7.31 4.10 14.56
N ALA A 353 -8.21 4.37 15.50
CA ALA A 353 -8.26 3.67 16.77
C ALA A 353 -8.92 2.29 16.64
N MET A 354 -8.32 1.27 17.23
CA MET A 354 -8.84 -0.08 17.41
C MET A 354 -8.85 -0.42 18.90
N SER A 355 -9.57 0.40 19.68
CA SER A 355 -9.59 0.27 21.14
C SER A 355 -10.42 -0.95 21.55
N SER A 356 -9.92 -1.73 22.50
CA SER A 356 -10.71 -2.78 23.16
C SER A 356 -11.84 -2.20 24.01
N GLU A 357 -11.70 -0.95 24.48
CA GLU A 357 -12.66 -0.27 25.35
C GLU A 357 -13.78 0.40 24.54
N TYR A 358 -13.44 1.06 23.43
CA TYR A 358 -14.40 1.88 22.65
C TYR A 358 -14.70 1.33 21.25
N GLY A 359 -14.13 0.17 20.92
CA GLY A 359 -14.17 -0.40 19.58
C GLY A 359 -13.38 0.43 18.56
N PRO A 360 -13.57 0.13 17.27
CA PRO A 360 -12.98 0.90 16.19
C PRO A 360 -13.50 2.35 16.19
N ALA A 361 -12.60 3.31 15.95
CA ALA A 361 -12.99 4.71 15.81
C ALA A 361 -12.10 5.49 14.85
N ARG A 362 -12.70 6.36 14.03
CA ARG A 362 -11.97 7.43 13.33
C ARG A 362 -11.83 8.65 14.21
N LEU A 363 -10.58 9.05 14.47
CA LEU A 363 -10.27 10.32 15.12
C LEU A 363 -10.34 11.43 14.06
N ALA A 364 -11.53 11.93 13.79
CA ALA A 364 -11.75 13.05 12.88
C ALA A 364 -13.05 13.81 13.22
N SER A 365 -13.04 15.10 12.95
CA SER A 365 -14.18 15.99 13.07
C SER A 365 -14.99 16.02 11.77
N TYR A 366 -16.28 15.75 11.88
CA TYR A 366 -17.23 15.86 10.78
C TYR A 366 -18.31 16.88 11.14
N PRO A 367 -18.72 17.73 10.19
CA PRO A 367 -19.79 18.70 10.43
C PRO A 367 -21.14 18.00 10.59
N GLU A 368 -22.06 18.69 11.26
CA GLU A 368 -23.46 18.27 11.34
C GLU A 368 -24.08 18.16 9.92
N PRO A 369 -24.82 17.09 9.61
CA PRO A 369 -25.51 16.95 8.33
C PRO A 369 -26.55 18.05 8.13
N LYS A 370 -26.54 18.73 6.98
CA LYS A 370 -27.39 19.92 6.75
C LYS A 370 -28.73 19.62 6.05
N SER A 371 -28.74 18.92 4.92
CA SER A 371 -29.97 18.54 4.20
C SER A 371 -29.66 17.60 3.01
N PRO A 372 -30.53 16.61 2.68
CA PRO A 372 -31.61 16.13 3.55
C PRO A 372 -31.01 15.58 4.85
N SER A 373 -31.69 15.82 5.96
CA SER A 373 -31.36 15.17 7.22
C SER A 373 -31.50 13.66 7.06
N TYR A 374 -30.85 12.91 7.96
CA TYR A 374 -30.98 11.45 7.96
C TYR A 374 -32.44 10.99 8.09
N ILE A 375 -33.24 11.68 8.91
CA ILE A 375 -34.66 11.35 9.10
C ILE A 375 -35.44 11.61 7.81
N GLU A 376 -35.26 12.77 7.18
CA GLU A 376 -35.93 13.09 5.91
C GLU A 376 -35.57 12.09 4.80
N ALA A 377 -34.28 11.75 4.66
CA ALA A 377 -33.83 10.81 3.65
C ALA A 377 -34.34 9.38 3.91
N LYS A 378 -34.44 8.97 5.18
CA LYS A 378 -35.02 7.69 5.58
C LYS A 378 -36.51 7.63 5.28
N ASP A 379 -37.25 8.68 5.63
CA ASP A 379 -38.69 8.75 5.40
C ASP A 379 -39.00 8.81 3.88
N GLU A 380 -38.17 9.51 3.11
CA GLU A 380 -38.23 9.56 1.64
C GLU A 380 -38.12 8.14 1.05
N ILE A 381 -37.06 7.39 1.38
CA ILE A 381 -36.85 6.05 0.81
C ILE A 381 -37.90 5.04 1.29
N LEU A 382 -38.28 5.05 2.57
CA LEU A 382 -39.32 4.13 3.09
C LEU A 382 -40.67 4.41 2.42
N THR A 383 -40.98 5.68 2.17
CA THR A 383 -42.20 6.06 1.43
C THR A 383 -42.15 5.60 -0.02
N ALA A 384 -41.02 5.80 -0.71
CA ALA A 384 -40.83 5.36 -2.09
C ALA A 384 -40.96 3.82 -2.23
N LEU A 385 -40.34 3.06 -1.32
CA LEU A 385 -40.43 1.59 -1.29
C LEU A 385 -41.86 1.10 -1.02
N LYS A 386 -42.57 1.72 -0.07
CA LYS A 386 -43.97 1.39 0.23
C LYS A 386 -44.90 1.69 -0.94
N SER A 387 -44.72 2.84 -1.60
CA SER A 387 -45.50 3.22 -2.78
C SER A 387 -45.31 2.21 -3.92
N LEU A 388 -44.06 1.90 -4.27
CA LEU A 388 -43.75 0.96 -5.35
C LEU A 388 -44.25 -0.46 -5.03
N GLY A 389 -44.10 -0.90 -3.77
CA GLY A 389 -44.59 -2.21 -3.32
C GLY A 389 -46.12 -2.35 -3.38
N ARG A 390 -46.88 -1.28 -3.11
CA ARG A 390 -48.35 -1.27 -3.24
C ARG A 390 -48.81 -1.28 -4.69
N GLN A 391 -48.11 -0.55 -5.55
CA GLN A 391 -48.46 -0.42 -6.98
C GLN A 391 -48.08 -1.66 -7.80
N ARG A 392 -47.18 -2.50 -7.28
CA ARG A 392 -46.64 -3.67 -7.97
C ARG A 392 -46.48 -4.86 -7.02
N GLU A 393 -47.50 -5.70 -6.93
CA GLU A 393 -47.50 -6.90 -6.09
C GLU A 393 -46.27 -7.79 -6.35
N TYR A 394 -45.82 -7.91 -7.60
CA TYR A 394 -44.60 -8.63 -7.96
C TYR A 394 -43.35 -8.11 -7.23
N TRP A 395 -43.18 -6.79 -7.08
CA TRP A 395 -42.01 -6.22 -6.42
C TRP A 395 -42.13 -6.16 -4.90
N GLN A 396 -43.34 -6.38 -4.36
CA GLN A 396 -43.65 -6.24 -2.94
C GLN A 396 -42.67 -7.00 -2.03
N PRO A 397 -42.30 -8.28 -2.26
CA PRO A 397 -41.37 -8.99 -1.37
C PRO A 397 -39.96 -8.38 -1.35
N LYS A 398 -39.48 -7.85 -2.49
CA LYS A 398 -38.19 -7.17 -2.57
C LYS A 398 -38.22 -5.83 -1.83
N MET A 399 -39.31 -5.06 -2.00
CA MET A 399 -39.46 -3.78 -1.30
C MET A 399 -39.52 -3.95 0.21
N HIS A 400 -40.10 -5.04 0.72
CA HIS A 400 -40.06 -5.37 2.16
C HIS A 400 -38.64 -5.67 2.63
N ARG A 401 -37.87 -6.49 1.91
CA ARG A 401 -36.47 -6.77 2.29
C ARG A 401 -35.60 -5.51 2.33
N LEU A 402 -35.77 -4.59 1.37
CA LEU A 402 -35.06 -3.32 1.39
C LEU A 402 -35.48 -2.44 2.58
N GLN A 403 -36.76 -2.43 2.95
CA GLN A 403 -37.24 -1.76 4.16
C GLN A 403 -36.59 -2.36 5.42
N ASP A 404 -36.58 -3.68 5.56
CA ASP A 404 -35.96 -4.38 6.70
C ASP A 404 -34.46 -4.04 6.82
N MET A 405 -33.74 -3.99 5.69
CA MET A 405 -32.33 -3.59 5.66
C MET A 405 -32.14 -2.15 6.13
N ILE A 406 -32.97 -1.22 5.66
CA ILE A 406 -32.93 0.20 6.07
C ILE A 406 -33.25 0.35 7.57
N GLU A 407 -34.26 -0.35 8.07
CA GLU A 407 -34.65 -0.34 9.48
C GLU A 407 -33.57 -0.96 10.37
N SER A 408 -32.86 -1.99 9.90
CA SER A 408 -31.72 -2.59 10.60
C SER A 408 -30.53 -1.62 10.69
N LEU A 409 -30.23 -0.87 9.63
CA LEU A 409 -29.22 0.18 9.64
C LEU A 409 -29.59 1.30 10.61
N ASP A 410 -30.87 1.71 10.63
CA ASP A 410 -31.42 2.71 11.54
C ASP A 410 -31.33 2.28 13.01
N ALA A 411 -31.63 1.01 13.30
CA ALA A 411 -31.45 0.44 14.63
C ALA A 411 -29.98 0.44 15.08
N SER A 412 -29.07 0.10 14.17
CA SER A 412 -27.61 0.11 14.43
C SER A 412 -27.07 1.52 14.67
N LEU A 413 -27.64 2.52 14.00
CA LEU A 413 -27.31 3.92 14.19
C LEU A 413 -27.77 4.44 15.57
N ARG A 414 -28.97 4.05 16.01
CA ARG A 414 -29.51 4.44 17.33
C ARG A 414 -28.70 3.92 18.51
N THR A 415 -28.11 2.74 18.37
CA THR A 415 -27.28 2.14 19.44
C THR A 415 -25.86 2.70 19.47
N ASN A 416 -25.50 3.58 18.53
CA ASN A 416 -24.18 4.23 18.42
C ASN A 416 -23.01 3.22 18.38
N HIS A 417 -23.26 2.03 17.83
CA HIS A 417 -22.28 0.95 17.69
C HIS A 417 -21.57 0.94 16.34
N LEU A 418 -21.95 1.82 15.42
CA LEU A 418 -21.34 1.93 14.09
C LEU A 418 -20.16 2.90 14.10
N SER A 419 -19.03 2.46 13.55
CA SER A 419 -17.89 3.32 13.22
C SER A 419 -17.71 3.42 11.71
N ILE A 420 -17.13 4.54 11.25
CA ILE A 420 -16.77 4.70 9.83
C ILE A 420 -15.80 3.61 9.38
N ILE A 421 -14.90 3.16 10.27
CA ILE A 421 -13.93 2.11 9.97
C ILE A 421 -14.64 0.81 9.57
N GLN A 422 -15.69 0.42 10.30
CA GLN A 422 -16.48 -0.77 9.97
C GLN A 422 -17.23 -0.59 8.65
N MET A 423 -17.74 0.61 8.38
CA MET A 423 -18.44 0.92 7.13
C MET A 423 -17.52 0.96 5.91
N GLU A 424 -16.25 1.35 6.04
CA GLU A 424 -15.28 1.25 4.93
C GLU A 424 -15.03 -0.22 4.54
N GLY A 425 -15.18 -1.17 5.47
CA GLY A 425 -15.01 -2.60 5.22
C GLY A 425 -16.24 -3.29 4.60
N ALA A 426 -17.44 -2.75 4.84
CA ALA A 426 -18.71 -3.27 4.31
C ALA A 426 -19.46 -2.18 3.54
N SER A 427 -19.46 -2.25 2.20
CA SER A 427 -20.17 -1.26 1.39
C SER A 427 -21.68 -1.43 1.53
N VAL A 428 -22.28 -0.65 2.45
CA VAL A 428 -23.74 -0.50 2.61
C VAL A 428 -24.39 -0.18 1.27
N ARG A 429 -23.74 0.69 0.48
CA ARG A 429 -24.14 0.98 -0.90
C ARG A 429 -24.23 -0.29 -1.73
N ASN A 430 -23.18 -1.11 -1.76
CA ASN A 430 -23.18 -2.33 -2.57
C ASN A 430 -24.25 -3.32 -2.09
N GLN A 431 -24.46 -3.48 -0.79
CA GLN A 431 -25.46 -4.42 -0.27
C GLN A 431 -26.88 -4.00 -0.68
N LEU A 432 -27.23 -2.73 -0.51
CA LEU A 432 -28.55 -2.20 -0.86
C LEU A 432 -28.78 -2.22 -2.38
N HIS A 433 -27.80 -1.78 -3.17
CA HIS A 433 -27.90 -1.81 -4.63
C HIS A 433 -27.91 -3.24 -5.18
N GLN A 434 -27.18 -4.19 -4.58
CA GLN A 434 -27.24 -5.61 -4.96
C GLN A 434 -28.61 -6.20 -4.66
N GLU A 435 -29.20 -5.92 -3.49
CA GLU A 435 -30.55 -6.38 -3.17
C GLU A 435 -31.58 -5.81 -4.14
N LEU A 436 -31.46 -4.53 -4.51
CA LEU A 436 -32.29 -3.91 -5.53
C LEU A 436 -32.15 -4.60 -6.89
N ALA A 437 -30.93 -4.99 -7.27
CA ALA A 437 -30.62 -5.66 -8.54
C ALA A 437 -31.02 -7.15 -8.61
N LYS A 438 -31.22 -7.85 -7.49
CA LYS A 438 -31.60 -9.29 -7.49
C LYS A 438 -32.91 -9.53 -8.23
N PRO A 439 -33.08 -10.60 -9.02
CA PRO A 439 -34.38 -10.91 -9.61
C PRO A 439 -35.43 -11.18 -8.51
N VAL A 440 -36.68 -10.79 -8.76
CA VAL A 440 -37.79 -11.15 -7.88
C VAL A 440 -38.10 -12.64 -8.09
N PRO A 441 -38.17 -13.46 -7.03
CA PRO A 441 -38.56 -14.86 -7.15
C PRO A 441 -39.96 -14.96 -7.77
N VAL A 442 -40.07 -15.64 -8.91
CA VAL A 442 -41.39 -15.94 -9.50
C VAL A 442 -42.03 -17.04 -8.65
N PRO A 443 -43.27 -16.87 -8.15
CA PRO A 443 -43.97 -17.96 -7.52
C PRO A 443 -44.18 -19.06 -8.57
N SER A 444 -43.51 -20.21 -8.38
CA SER A 444 -43.74 -21.39 -9.21
C SER A 444 -45.20 -21.81 -9.07
N ASN A 445 -46.00 -21.68 -10.13
CA ASN A 445 -47.30 -22.31 -10.21
C ASN A 445 -47.10 -23.82 -10.18
N LYS A 446 -47.17 -24.42 -8.99
CA LYS A 446 -47.28 -25.88 -8.85
C LYS A 446 -48.67 -26.30 -9.31
N HIS A 447 -48.87 -26.39 -10.61
CA HIS A 447 -49.82 -27.36 -11.13
C HIS A 447 -49.27 -28.75 -10.79
N LYS A 448 -50.02 -29.49 -9.97
CA LYS A 448 -49.79 -30.90 -9.70
C LYS A 448 -49.83 -31.67 -11.03
N SER A 449 -48.69 -32.17 -11.48
CA SER A 449 -48.62 -33.41 -12.25
C SER A 449 -47.48 -34.25 -11.69
N ARG A 450 -47.84 -35.36 -11.05
CA ARG A 450 -46.95 -36.49 -10.81
C ARG A 450 -46.60 -37.09 -12.18
N HIS A 451 -45.32 -37.22 -12.52
CA HIS A 451 -44.67 -38.48 -12.92
C HIS A 451 -43.21 -38.26 -13.37
N ASP A 452 -42.34 -39.06 -12.75
CA ASP A 452 -41.12 -39.71 -13.24
C ASP A 452 -39.84 -38.95 -13.61
N ALA A 453 -38.75 -39.72 -13.49
CA ALA A 453 -37.39 -39.30 -13.22
C ALA A 453 -36.51 -39.18 -14.48
N SER A 454 -35.49 -38.32 -14.39
CA SER A 454 -34.05 -38.64 -14.55
C SER A 454 -33.25 -37.63 -15.38
N SER A 455 -32.00 -37.42 -14.92
CA SER A 455 -30.79 -37.10 -15.68
C SER A 455 -30.54 -35.67 -16.24
N THR A 456 -29.45 -35.09 -15.73
CA THR A 456 -28.33 -34.37 -16.39
C THR A 456 -28.52 -33.20 -17.39
N THR A 457 -27.67 -32.19 -17.12
CA THR A 457 -26.92 -31.26 -18.02
C THR A 457 -27.56 -29.99 -18.62
N ALA A 458 -26.95 -28.86 -18.22
CA ALA A 458 -26.52 -27.66 -18.97
C ALA A 458 -27.46 -26.95 -19.97
N GLY A 459 -27.59 -25.62 -19.80
CA GLY A 459 -28.05 -24.75 -20.89
C GLY A 459 -28.55 -23.36 -20.47
N SER A 460 -27.64 -22.38 -20.48
CA SER A 460 -27.81 -21.03 -21.06
C SER A 460 -29.23 -20.43 -21.12
N GLY A 461 -29.48 -19.39 -20.32
CA GLY A 461 -30.57 -18.44 -20.51
C GLY A 461 -30.02 -17.00 -20.58
N THR A 462 -29.99 -16.45 -21.79
CA THR A 462 -29.51 -15.11 -22.15
C THR A 462 -30.33 -14.00 -21.47
N LEU A 463 -29.64 -13.00 -20.91
CA LEU A 463 -30.22 -11.74 -20.45
C LEU A 463 -30.78 -10.96 -21.66
N SER A 464 -31.93 -10.30 -21.48
CA SER A 464 -32.44 -9.38 -22.52
C SER A 464 -31.47 -8.22 -22.71
N ALA A 465 -31.38 -7.70 -23.93
CA ALA A 465 -30.44 -6.65 -24.31
C ALA A 465 -30.56 -5.36 -23.45
N ALA A 466 -31.71 -5.12 -22.81
CA ALA A 466 -31.90 -4.01 -21.87
C ALA A 466 -31.29 -4.28 -20.48
N ALA A 467 -31.30 -5.54 -20.02
CA ALA A 467 -30.68 -5.94 -18.75
C ALA A 467 -29.15 -6.07 -18.87
N ALA A 468 -28.63 -6.38 -20.06
CA ALA A 468 -27.20 -6.36 -20.34
C ALA A 468 -26.62 -4.93 -20.36
N ALA A 469 -27.37 -3.94 -20.89
CA ALA A 469 -26.94 -2.55 -20.97
C ALA A 469 -26.81 -1.85 -19.61
N ALA A 470 -27.70 -2.16 -18.66
CA ALA A 470 -27.62 -1.62 -17.28
C ALA A 470 -26.45 -2.22 -16.47
N VAL A 471 -26.05 -3.46 -16.79
CA VAL A 471 -24.93 -4.16 -16.13
C VAL A 471 -23.56 -3.73 -16.70
N ASP A 472 -23.47 -3.40 -18.00
CA ASP A 472 -22.23 -2.94 -18.62
C ASP A 472 -21.94 -1.44 -18.40
N ALA A 473 -22.96 -0.61 -18.21
CA ALA A 473 -22.77 0.79 -17.78
C ALA A 473 -22.18 0.89 -16.35
N PHE A 474 -22.34 -0.15 -15.53
CA PHE A 474 -21.81 -0.20 -14.16
C PHE A 474 -20.40 -0.82 -14.04
N LYS A 475 -19.88 -1.46 -15.10
CA LYS A 475 -18.51 -1.99 -15.16
C LYS A 475 -17.48 -0.99 -15.68
N THR A 476 -17.91 0.13 -16.27
CA THR A 476 -17.01 1.11 -16.90
C THR A 476 -16.68 2.33 -16.03
N SER A 477 -17.17 2.41 -14.79
CA SER A 477 -16.76 3.43 -13.82
C SER A 477 -15.61 3.01 -12.89
N SER A 478 -15.02 1.82 -13.11
CA SER A 478 -13.79 1.36 -12.46
C SER A 478 -12.70 1.00 -13.48
N SER A 479 -11.88 1.99 -13.82
CA SER A 479 -10.57 1.90 -14.50
C SER A 479 -10.51 1.33 -15.93
N SER A 480 -10.29 2.21 -16.92
CA SER A 480 -9.19 2.12 -17.91
C SER A 480 -9.41 3.08 -19.08
N THR A 481 -8.58 4.12 -19.19
CA THR A 481 -8.36 4.80 -20.48
C THR A 481 -7.10 4.20 -21.09
N LYS A 482 -7.26 3.19 -21.97
CA LYS A 482 -6.25 2.82 -22.95
C LYS A 482 -6.28 3.87 -24.05
N SER A 483 -5.20 4.62 -24.16
CA SER A 483 -4.87 5.46 -25.31
C SER A 483 -4.33 4.59 -26.46
N ALA A 484 -4.71 4.94 -27.68
CA ALA A 484 -4.07 4.54 -28.92
C ALA A 484 -4.25 5.68 -29.96
N PRO A 485 -3.37 5.80 -30.97
CA PRO A 485 -2.71 7.06 -31.32
C PRO A 485 -3.40 7.81 -32.46
N VAL A 486 -3.27 9.14 -32.47
CA VAL A 486 -3.57 9.96 -33.65
C VAL A 486 -2.40 10.91 -33.92
N HIS A 487 -1.84 10.78 -35.13
CA HIS A 487 -0.83 11.67 -35.70
C HIS A 487 -1.44 13.02 -36.15
N PRO A 488 -0.63 14.08 -36.30
CA PRO A 488 -1.12 15.45 -36.38
C PRO A 488 -1.36 15.91 -37.82
N SER A 489 -2.34 16.80 -38.00
CA SER A 489 -2.36 17.71 -39.15
C SER A 489 -3.00 19.04 -38.79
N ASP A 490 -2.27 20.08 -39.16
CA ASP A 490 -2.46 21.53 -39.01
C ASP A 490 -3.88 22.09 -39.27
N LYS A 491 -4.27 23.15 -38.52
CA LYS A 491 -4.38 24.55 -39.01
C LYS A 491 -5.14 25.50 -38.06
N LYS A 492 -4.51 26.67 -37.81
CA LYS A 492 -5.01 28.07 -37.64
C LYS A 492 -6.28 28.31 -36.78
N ALA A 493 -6.22 28.95 -35.61
CA ALA A 493 -5.94 30.37 -35.27
C ALA A 493 -7.15 31.34 -35.39
N LEU A 494 -7.40 32.05 -34.27
CA LEU A 494 -8.03 33.39 -34.04
C LEU A 494 -9.52 33.49 -33.60
N PRO A 495 -9.89 34.54 -32.80
CA PRO A 495 -10.50 34.37 -31.47
C PRO A 495 -11.77 35.27 -31.23
N PRO A 496 -12.09 35.84 -30.03
CA PRO A 496 -13.34 35.57 -29.31
C PRO A 496 -14.29 36.79 -29.17
N THR A 497 -15.58 36.59 -28.88
CA THR A 497 -16.46 37.69 -28.40
C THR A 497 -17.61 37.23 -27.49
N SER A 498 -17.62 37.82 -26.28
CA SER A 498 -18.75 38.39 -25.51
C SER A 498 -20.00 37.56 -25.13
N SER A 499 -20.18 37.42 -23.82
CA SER A 499 -21.45 37.38 -23.06
C SER A 499 -22.05 38.81 -22.91
N PRO A 500 -23.16 39.08 -22.16
CA PRO A 500 -24.40 38.33 -21.80
C PRO A 500 -25.72 39.18 -21.95
N SER A 501 -26.89 38.58 -21.74
CA SER A 501 -28.14 39.20 -21.17
C SER A 501 -29.24 38.11 -21.12
N THR A 502 -29.81 37.71 -19.96
CA THR A 502 -30.80 38.31 -19.03
C THR A 502 -32.21 38.56 -19.57
N SER A 503 -33.19 38.19 -18.72
CA SER A 503 -34.65 38.46 -18.76
C SER A 503 -35.47 37.53 -19.69
N SER A 504 -36.69 37.11 -19.38
CA SER A 504 -37.57 37.21 -18.21
C SER A 504 -38.80 36.34 -18.46
N ALA A 505 -39.49 35.98 -17.39
CA ALA A 505 -40.69 35.15 -17.32
C ALA A 505 -41.89 35.65 -18.15
N SER A 506 -42.76 34.71 -18.55
CA SER A 506 -44.22 34.90 -18.56
C SER A 506 -44.94 33.55 -18.57
N SER A 507 -45.85 33.37 -17.62
CA SER A 507 -46.78 32.24 -17.48
C SER A 507 -48.11 32.55 -18.20
N PRO A 508 -49.17 31.71 -18.12
CA PRO A 508 -49.83 31.09 -19.29
C PRO A 508 -51.24 31.67 -19.55
N PRO A 509 -51.97 31.16 -20.56
CA PRO A 509 -53.42 31.28 -20.57
C PRO A 509 -54.14 29.95 -20.35
N THR A 510 -55.31 30.12 -19.75
CA THR A 510 -56.27 29.19 -19.22
C THR A 510 -57.29 28.69 -20.25
N SER A 511 -57.75 27.45 -20.03
CA SER A 511 -59.13 26.93 -20.15
C SER A 511 -59.99 27.19 -21.40
N SER A 512 -60.39 26.11 -22.06
CA SER A 512 -61.72 25.97 -22.68
C SER A 512 -62.15 24.50 -22.81
N THR A 513 -63.16 24.09 -22.05
CA THR A 513 -64.15 23.03 -22.35
C THR A 513 -65.41 23.71 -22.93
N PRO A 514 -66.43 23.02 -23.52
CA PRO A 514 -66.82 21.61 -23.35
C PRO A 514 -67.28 20.87 -24.64
N ALA A 515 -67.44 19.55 -24.55
CA ALA A 515 -68.56 18.82 -25.18
C ALA A 515 -68.67 17.38 -24.65
N SER A 516 -69.88 17.02 -24.26
CA SER A 516 -70.35 15.75 -23.73
C SER A 516 -70.51 14.68 -24.82
N GLY A 517 -70.05 13.46 -24.54
CA GLY A 517 -70.41 12.25 -25.29
C GLY A 517 -70.42 11.05 -24.36
N SER A 518 -71.61 10.53 -24.06
CA SER A 518 -71.85 9.32 -23.27
C SER A 518 -71.50 8.07 -24.06
N GLY A 519 -70.64 7.21 -23.50
CA GLY A 519 -70.29 5.91 -24.06
C GLY A 519 -69.87 4.95 -22.95
N THR A 520 -70.53 3.80 -22.92
CA THR A 520 -70.66 2.83 -21.84
C THR A 520 -69.40 2.01 -21.57
N SER A 521 -69.17 1.74 -20.28
CA SER A 521 -68.39 0.68 -19.64
C SER A 521 -67.63 -0.36 -20.51
N THR A 522 -66.32 -0.41 -20.33
CA THR A 522 -65.55 -1.67 -20.17
C THR A 522 -64.39 -1.43 -19.22
N SER A 523 -64.46 -2.00 -18.02
CA SER A 523 -63.36 -2.08 -17.07
C SER A 523 -62.32 -3.07 -17.59
N SER A 524 -61.32 -2.59 -18.32
CA SER A 524 -60.09 -3.33 -18.56
C SER A 524 -59.05 -2.93 -17.52
N SER A 525 -58.64 -3.88 -16.70
CA SER A 525 -57.50 -3.78 -15.79
C SER A 525 -56.22 -3.47 -16.57
N THR A 526 -55.87 -2.19 -16.66
CA THR A 526 -54.56 -1.77 -17.14
C THR A 526 -53.53 -2.16 -16.08
N GLN A 527 -52.89 -3.32 -16.24
CA GLN A 527 -51.61 -3.59 -15.60
C GLN A 527 -50.65 -2.47 -16.03
N GLY A 528 -50.47 -1.49 -15.16
CA GLY A 528 -49.67 -0.30 -15.43
C GLY A 528 -48.24 -0.69 -15.78
N LYS A 529 -47.81 -0.31 -16.98
CA LYS A 529 -46.38 -0.28 -17.33
C LYS A 529 -45.66 0.56 -16.26
N VAL A 530 -44.58 0.02 -15.71
CA VAL A 530 -43.62 0.81 -14.91
C VAL A 530 -43.26 2.03 -15.74
N THR A 531 -43.49 3.24 -15.23
CA THR A 531 -42.77 4.39 -15.76
C THR A 531 -41.37 4.29 -15.19
N GLU A 532 -40.34 4.38 -16.05
CA GLU A 532 -38.93 4.38 -15.62
C GLU A 532 -38.69 5.36 -14.43
N GLN A 533 -39.49 6.43 -14.40
CA GLN A 533 -39.58 7.43 -13.34
C GLN A 533 -39.81 6.89 -11.91
N GLU A 534 -40.63 5.84 -11.72
CA GLU A 534 -40.91 5.27 -10.38
C GLU A 534 -39.69 4.54 -9.82
N ILE A 535 -39.00 3.78 -10.67
CA ILE A 535 -37.77 3.06 -10.30
C ILE A 535 -36.63 4.07 -10.10
N ASP A 536 -36.51 5.06 -10.99
CA ASP A 536 -35.52 6.13 -10.87
C ASP A 536 -35.68 6.91 -9.57
N HIS A 537 -36.93 7.15 -9.14
CA HIS A 537 -37.20 7.78 -7.85
C HIS A 537 -36.68 6.94 -6.69
N VAL A 538 -36.95 5.63 -6.65
CA VAL A 538 -36.44 4.73 -5.60
C VAL A 538 -34.91 4.70 -5.60
N VAL A 539 -34.26 4.61 -6.76
CA VAL A 539 -32.79 4.62 -6.87
C VAL A 539 -32.21 5.92 -6.33
N LYS A 540 -32.82 7.07 -6.69
CA LYS A 540 -32.39 8.38 -6.21
C LYS A 540 -32.57 8.52 -4.70
N SER A 541 -33.73 8.14 -4.17
CA SER A 541 -34.00 8.20 -2.73
C SER A 541 -33.10 7.23 -1.95
N LEU A 542 -32.72 6.10 -2.55
CA LEU A 542 -31.77 5.16 -1.94
C LEU A 542 -30.38 5.77 -1.85
N ASP A 543 -29.92 6.45 -2.91
CA ASP A 543 -28.63 7.16 -2.90
C ASP A 543 -28.63 8.33 -1.91
N HIS A 544 -29.73 9.08 -1.80
CA HIS A 544 -29.91 10.11 -0.77
C HIS A 544 -29.81 9.51 0.65
N PHE A 545 -30.53 8.41 0.90
CA PHE A 545 -30.47 7.70 2.18
C PHE A 545 -29.05 7.25 2.52
N ILE A 546 -28.35 6.60 1.58
CA ILE A 546 -26.97 6.13 1.80
C ILE A 546 -26.05 7.31 2.13
N GLN A 547 -26.17 8.42 1.41
CA GLN A 547 -25.37 9.62 1.66
C GLN A 547 -25.66 10.22 3.05
N ALA A 548 -26.93 10.42 3.38
CA ALA A 548 -27.35 10.98 4.67
C ALA A 548 -26.98 10.06 5.84
N PHE A 549 -27.14 8.74 5.67
CA PHE A 549 -26.70 7.74 6.65
C PHE A 549 -25.20 7.79 6.90
N HIS A 550 -24.37 7.84 5.84
CA HIS A 550 -22.92 7.97 5.98
C HIS A 550 -22.51 9.28 6.69
N GLN A 551 -23.19 10.40 6.40
CA GLN A 551 -22.96 11.67 7.07
C GLN A 551 -23.37 11.61 8.55
N GLN A 552 -24.49 10.96 8.86
CA GLN A 552 -24.97 10.82 10.23
C GLN A 552 -24.05 9.95 11.08
N VAL A 553 -23.57 8.80 10.56
CA VAL A 553 -22.58 7.96 11.27
C VAL A 553 -21.30 8.75 11.55
N ARG A 554 -20.84 9.53 10.56
CA ARG A 554 -19.67 10.41 10.71
C ARG A 554 -19.83 11.41 11.84
N PHE A 555 -20.94 12.13 11.84
CA PHE A 555 -21.22 13.12 12.85
C PHE A 555 -21.36 12.51 14.26
N GLN A 556 -22.09 11.39 14.38
CA GLN A 556 -22.21 10.66 15.65
C GLN A 556 -20.86 10.16 16.17
N GLU A 557 -19.96 9.72 15.28
CA GLU A 557 -18.60 9.34 15.66
C GLU A 557 -17.82 10.54 16.22
N THR A 558 -17.92 11.72 15.60
CA THR A 558 -17.33 12.97 16.15
C THR A 558 -17.87 13.26 17.56
N THR A 559 -19.19 13.24 17.75
CA THR A 559 -19.80 13.50 19.08
C THR A 559 -19.35 12.47 20.12
N ARG A 560 -19.32 11.18 19.74
CA ARG A 560 -18.90 10.09 20.62
C ARG A 560 -17.44 10.27 21.05
N ILE A 561 -16.54 10.57 20.11
CA ILE A 561 -15.11 10.75 20.42
C ILE A 561 -14.88 12.01 21.24
N ALA A 562 -15.55 13.13 20.94
CA ALA A 562 -15.48 14.33 21.75
C ALA A 562 -15.92 14.07 23.20
N LYS A 563 -16.99 13.29 23.40
CA LYS A 563 -17.43 12.86 24.74
C LYS A 563 -16.36 12.02 25.46
N VAL A 564 -15.77 11.04 24.78
CA VAL A 564 -14.68 10.22 25.34
C VAL A 564 -13.48 11.09 25.73
N MET A 565 -13.13 12.11 24.94
CA MET A 565 -12.06 13.05 25.28
C MET A 565 -12.38 13.88 26.51
N ALA A 566 -13.60 14.43 26.59
CA ALA A 566 -14.04 15.20 27.75
C ALA A 566 -14.05 14.35 29.04
N GLU A 567 -14.50 13.10 28.97
CA GLU A 567 -14.46 12.15 30.10
C GLU A 567 -13.03 11.84 30.57
N ARG A 568 -12.04 11.92 29.67
CA ARG A 568 -10.61 11.79 29.96
C ARG A 568 -9.95 13.10 30.39
N GLY A 569 -10.72 14.19 30.53
CA GLY A 569 -10.21 15.51 30.89
C GLY A 569 -9.38 16.17 29.77
N VAL A 570 -9.57 15.75 28.51
CA VAL A 570 -8.89 16.31 27.35
C VAL A 570 -9.73 17.43 26.76
N ASP A 571 -9.20 18.65 26.78
CA ASP A 571 -9.76 19.81 26.11
C ASP A 571 -9.16 19.97 24.71
N LEU A 572 -10.01 19.92 23.68
CA LEU A 572 -9.62 20.11 22.28
C LEU A 572 -9.31 21.57 21.94
N LYS A 573 -9.61 22.54 22.82
CA LYS A 573 -9.32 23.98 22.63
C LYS A 573 -9.84 24.58 21.31
N GLY A 574 -10.91 23.99 20.76
CA GLY A 574 -11.50 24.41 19.47
C GLY A 574 -10.83 23.82 18.22
N GLU A 575 -9.81 22.98 18.37
CA GLU A 575 -9.18 22.25 17.28
C GLU A 575 -10.04 21.08 16.78
N SER A 576 -9.76 20.65 15.55
CA SER A 576 -10.32 19.41 15.03
C SER A 576 -9.72 18.19 15.76
N ILE A 577 -10.49 17.11 15.89
CA ILE A 577 -10.04 15.87 16.56
C ILE A 577 -8.80 15.31 15.86
N GLU A 578 -8.74 15.38 14.53
CA GLU A 578 -7.60 14.88 13.75
C GLU A 578 -6.33 15.72 13.95
N GLN A 579 -6.45 17.04 14.10
CA GLN A 579 -5.31 17.92 14.37
C GLN A 579 -4.74 17.60 15.76
N PHE A 580 -5.59 17.66 16.78
CA PHE A 580 -5.21 17.36 18.16
C PHE A 580 -4.60 15.96 18.29
N ALA A 581 -5.17 14.95 17.64
CA ALA A 581 -4.66 13.58 17.71
C ALA A 581 -3.25 13.43 17.10
N VAL A 582 -2.93 14.19 16.05
CA VAL A 582 -1.59 14.16 15.44
C VAL A 582 -0.61 14.97 16.27
N GLU A 583 -0.99 16.17 16.72
CA GLU A 583 -0.17 17.02 17.59
C GLU A 583 0.15 16.31 18.91
N TYR A 584 -0.82 15.66 19.54
CA TYR A 584 -0.63 14.82 20.72
C TYR A 584 0.51 13.81 20.53
N LEU A 585 0.57 13.12 19.38
CA LEU A 585 1.64 12.16 19.09
C LEU A 585 2.99 12.86 18.87
N LEU A 586 2.97 14.02 18.23
CA LEU A 586 4.16 14.82 17.95
C LEU A 586 4.65 15.61 19.19
N GLU A 587 3.89 15.71 20.26
CA GLU A 587 4.39 16.29 21.51
C GLU A 587 5.12 15.26 22.38
N HIS A 588 4.99 13.97 22.08
CA HIS A 588 5.73 12.93 22.79
C HIS A 588 7.18 12.82 22.29
N ASP A 589 8.14 13.07 23.20
CA ASP A 589 9.58 12.91 22.95
C ASP A 589 9.98 11.49 22.48
N GLN A 590 9.14 10.50 22.77
CA GLN A 590 9.36 9.11 22.36
C GLN A 590 8.95 8.80 20.92
N ILE A 591 8.33 9.75 20.20
CA ILE A 591 7.85 9.57 18.82
C ILE A 591 8.65 10.46 17.86
N ASP A 592 9.34 9.84 16.89
CA ASP A 592 10.16 10.57 15.91
C ASP A 592 9.36 10.99 14.68
N ALA A 593 8.44 10.13 14.24
CA ALA A 593 7.59 10.45 13.11
C ALA A 593 6.20 9.81 13.18
N VAL A 594 5.21 10.51 12.63
CA VAL A 594 3.84 10.01 12.46
C VAL A 594 3.53 9.84 10.98
N LEU A 595 3.04 8.65 10.61
CA LEU A 595 2.75 8.27 9.23
C LEU A 595 1.27 8.51 8.90
N LEU A 596 1.01 9.46 7.99
CA LEU A 596 -0.33 9.85 7.57
C LEU A 596 -0.70 9.22 6.23
N GLY A 597 -1.87 8.56 6.20
CA GLY A 597 -2.45 8.00 4.98
C GLY A 597 -3.07 9.09 4.11
N MET A 598 -2.29 9.68 3.21
CA MET A 598 -2.72 10.78 2.36
C MET A 598 -3.47 10.25 1.12
N LYS A 599 -4.80 10.10 1.21
CA LYS A 599 -5.64 9.67 0.07
C LYS A 599 -6.00 10.80 -0.91
N ARG A 600 -5.87 12.07 -0.51
CA ARG A 600 -6.23 13.27 -1.29
C ARG A 600 -5.23 14.39 -1.03
N GLU A 601 -5.08 15.30 -1.99
CA GLU A 601 -4.14 16.44 -1.89
C GLU A 601 -4.32 17.31 -0.63
N PRO A 602 -5.54 17.63 -0.16
CA PRO A 602 -5.73 18.43 1.06
C PRO A 602 -5.13 17.81 2.33
N TYR A 603 -4.88 16.49 2.36
CA TYR A 603 -4.20 15.87 3.50
C TYR A 603 -2.71 16.21 3.57
N VAL A 604 -2.10 16.57 2.43
CA VAL A 604 -0.74 17.12 2.41
C VAL A 604 -0.73 18.51 3.05
N ASP A 605 -1.73 19.32 2.74
CA ASP A 605 -1.87 20.68 3.29
C ASP A 605 -2.15 20.62 4.79
N PHE A 606 -3.02 19.71 5.23
CA PHE A 606 -3.24 19.42 6.64
C PHE A 606 -1.94 19.04 7.36
N ALA A 607 -1.16 18.11 6.80
CA ALA A 607 0.12 17.71 7.39
C ALA A 607 1.10 18.88 7.51
N ARG A 608 1.18 19.75 6.49
CA ARG A 608 1.99 20.97 6.56
C ARG A 608 1.48 21.98 7.58
N GLY A 609 0.16 22.10 7.72
CA GLY A 609 -0.48 22.91 8.76
C GLY A 609 -0.05 22.48 10.16
N VAL A 610 -0.09 21.17 10.44
CA VAL A 610 0.36 20.61 11.72
C VAL A 610 1.87 20.79 11.92
N LEU A 611 2.70 20.63 10.89
CA LEU A 611 4.14 20.93 11.03
C LEU A 611 4.38 22.41 11.33
N LYS A 612 3.54 23.29 10.78
CA LYS A 612 3.63 24.74 11.00
C LYS A 612 3.24 25.12 12.43
N SER A 613 2.17 24.54 12.99
CA SER A 613 1.75 24.80 14.38
C SER A 613 2.82 24.42 15.40
N LEU A 614 3.56 23.33 15.14
CA LEU A 614 4.69 22.89 15.97
C LEU A 614 5.92 23.80 15.88
N VAL A 615 6.09 24.48 14.74
CA VAL A 615 7.25 25.35 14.47
C VAL A 615 7.00 26.76 14.97
N ASP A 616 5.76 27.24 14.85
CA ASP A 616 5.31 28.56 15.27
C ASP A 616 3.98 28.43 16.03
N PRO A 617 4.04 28.23 17.36
CA PRO A 617 2.85 28.09 18.19
C PRO A 617 1.95 29.34 18.21
N SER A 618 2.41 30.45 17.63
CA SER A 618 1.69 31.73 17.57
C SER A 618 0.94 31.96 16.25
N SER A 619 1.10 31.07 15.26
CA SER A 619 0.34 31.13 14.00
C SER A 619 -0.98 30.33 14.15
N PRO A 620 -2.14 30.98 14.02
CA PRO A 620 -3.44 30.31 14.09
C PRO A 620 -3.68 29.34 12.92
#